data_AF-A0A0B1S1H1-F1
#
_entry.id   AF-A0A0B1S1H1-F1
#
_cell.length_a   1.000
_cell.length_b   1.000
_cell.length_c   1.000
_cell.angle_alpha   90.00
_cell.angle_beta   90.00
_cell.angle_gamma   90.00
#
_symmetry.space_group_name_H-M   'P 1'
#
loop_
_entity.id
_entity.type
_entity.pdbx_description
1 polymer ?
#
loop_
_entity_poly.entity_id
_entity_poly.type
_entity_poly.pdbx_seq_one_letter_code
_entity_poly.pdbx_strand_id
1 'polypeptide(L)'
;LKKLPVKNQYFSICELTKQYKDAIRAIRKIKYFVARRRFQQARKPYDVRDVLEQYSQGHLNMMVRIKELQRRLDQTLGKPGQDRTSKNPTGASSTIGARLSRIENQVRMMWILAEETFRLSFNV
;
A
#
# COMPACT_ATOMS: atom_id res chain seq x y z
N LEU A 1 -11.05 -37.48 -49.68
CA LEU A 1 -10.77 -36.35 -48.77
C LEU A 1 -12.05 -35.97 -48.02
N LYS A 2 -12.21 -36.44 -46.77
CA LYS A 2 -13.35 -36.05 -45.91
C LYS A 2 -13.14 -34.59 -45.49
N LYS A 3 -13.99 -33.67 -45.94
CA LYS A 3 -14.02 -32.30 -45.42
C LYS A 3 -14.55 -32.35 -43.98
N LEU A 4 -13.69 -32.05 -43.01
CA LEU A 4 -14.10 -31.79 -41.62
C LEU A 4 -14.97 -30.52 -41.60
N PRO A 5 -16.07 -30.48 -40.82
CA PRO A 5 -16.83 -29.25 -40.67
C PRO A 5 -16.02 -28.27 -39.83
N VAL A 6 -15.51 -27.23 -40.47
CA VAL A 6 -14.95 -26.06 -39.79
C VAL A 6 -16.12 -25.33 -39.16
N LYS A 7 -16.55 -25.77 -37.97
CA LYS A 7 -17.55 -25.06 -37.17
C LYS A 7 -16.88 -23.79 -36.67
N ASN A 8 -17.09 -22.72 -37.44
CA ASN A 8 -16.88 -21.31 -37.13
C ASN A 8 -16.61 -21.03 -35.64
N GLN A 9 -15.33 -21.02 -35.27
CA GLN A 9 -14.84 -20.63 -33.94
C GLN A 9 -14.82 -19.10 -33.77
N TYR A 10 -15.79 -18.41 -34.37
CA TYR A 10 -15.96 -16.95 -34.27
C TYR A 10 -17.38 -16.54 -33.86
N PHE A 11 -18.30 -17.50 -33.63
CA PHE A 11 -19.69 -17.17 -33.28
C PHE A 11 -19.89 -16.76 -31.81
N SER A 12 -18.89 -16.91 -30.93
CA SER A 12 -19.09 -16.83 -29.48
C SER A 12 -18.47 -15.59 -28.80
N ILE A 13 -18.35 -14.47 -29.50
CA ILE A 13 -17.91 -13.20 -28.86
C ILE A 13 -19.07 -12.17 -28.76
N CYS A 14 -20.22 -12.41 -29.42
CA CYS A 14 -21.30 -11.42 -29.51
C CYS A 14 -22.64 -11.85 -28.88
N GLU A 15 -22.80 -13.08 -28.40
CA GLU A 15 -24.05 -13.48 -27.73
C GLU A 15 -23.87 -13.59 -26.22
N LEU A 16 -24.14 -12.47 -25.55
CA LEU A 16 -24.29 -12.47 -24.10
C LEU A 16 -25.49 -13.37 -23.72
N THR A 17 -25.21 -14.51 -23.06
CA THR A 17 -26.23 -15.46 -22.59
C THR A 17 -27.33 -14.74 -21.80
N LYS A 18 -28.58 -15.22 -21.86
CA LYS A 18 -29.74 -14.62 -21.19
C LYS A 18 -29.46 -14.30 -19.71
N GLN A 19 -28.80 -15.22 -19.00
CA GLN A 19 -28.39 -15.04 -17.60
C GLN A 19 -27.52 -13.79 -17.38
N TYR A 20 -26.52 -13.56 -18.23
CA TYR A 20 -25.67 -12.37 -18.13
C TYR A 20 -26.42 -11.09 -18.49
N LYS A 21 -27.32 -11.13 -19.49
CA LYS A 21 -28.19 -9.98 -19.81
C LYS A 21 -29.07 -9.58 -18.61
N ASP A 22 -29.60 -10.56 -17.90
CA ASP A 22 -30.42 -10.34 -16.71
C ASP A 22 -29.58 -9.87 -15.51
N ALA A 23 -28.39 -10.43 -15.31
CA ALA A 23 -27.44 -9.96 -14.30
C ALA A 23 -27.04 -8.49 -14.52
N ILE A 24 -26.73 -8.09 -15.76
CA ILE A 24 -26.43 -6.71 -16.09
C ILE A 24 -27.65 -5.80 -15.82
N ARG A 25 -28.87 -6.25 -16.16
CA ARG A 25 -30.09 -5.49 -15.89
C ARG A 25 -30.33 -5.32 -14.38
N ALA A 26 -30.06 -6.35 -13.58
CA ALA A 26 -30.14 -6.29 -12.13
C ALA A 26 -29.12 -5.28 -11.56
N ILE A 27 -27.86 -5.34 -11.99
CA ILE A 27 -26.81 -4.39 -11.57
C ILE A 27 -27.20 -2.96 -11.94
N ARG A 28 -27.71 -2.74 -13.15
CA ARG A 28 -28.18 -1.42 -13.60
C ARG A 28 -29.34 -0.89 -12.73
N LYS A 29 -30.32 -1.75 -12.40
CA LYS A 29 -31.42 -1.38 -11.48
C LYS A 29 -30.88 -1.00 -10.10
N ILE A 30 -29.95 -1.76 -9.53
CA ILE A 30 -29.33 -1.45 -8.24
C ILE A 30 -28.61 -0.10 -8.30
N LYS A 31 -27.76 0.12 -9.31
CA LYS A 31 -27.07 1.41 -9.52
C LYS A 31 -28.06 2.57 -9.67
N TYR A 32 -29.15 2.37 -10.41
CA TYR A 32 -30.22 3.37 -10.55
C TYR A 32 -30.87 3.70 -9.22
N PHE A 33 -31.22 2.70 -8.39
CA PHE A 33 -31.83 2.96 -7.09
C PHE A 33 -30.88 3.69 -6.13
N VAL A 34 -29.59 3.35 -6.15
CA VAL A 34 -28.56 4.07 -5.39
C VAL A 34 -28.45 5.52 -5.86
N ALA A 35 -28.38 5.76 -7.17
CA ALA A 35 -28.33 7.10 -7.75
C ALA A 35 -29.60 7.91 -7.43
N ARG A 36 -30.79 7.30 -7.53
CA ARG A 36 -32.06 7.92 -7.18
C ARG A 36 -32.11 8.33 -5.71
N ARG A 37 -31.67 7.46 -4.79
CA ARG A 37 -31.60 7.77 -3.36
C ARG A 37 -30.64 8.93 -3.08
N ARG A 38 -29.44 8.90 -3.68
CA ARG A 38 -28.44 9.97 -3.54
C ARG A 38 -28.95 11.30 -4.09
N PHE A 39 -29.63 11.28 -5.24
CA PHE A 39 -30.23 12.48 -5.83
C PHE A 39 -31.33 13.05 -4.95
N GLN A 40 -32.20 12.21 -4.39
CA GLN A 40 -33.24 12.63 -3.45
C GLN A 40 -32.64 13.20 -2.15
N GLN A 41 -31.54 12.64 -1.64
CA GLN A 41 -30.82 13.16 -0.48
C GLN A 41 -30.18 14.52 -0.79
N ALA A 42 -29.52 14.67 -1.93
CA ALA A 42 -28.88 15.92 -2.36
C ALA A 42 -29.87 17.08 -2.61
N ARG A 43 -31.15 16.78 -2.85
CA ARG A 43 -32.21 17.79 -2.98
C ARG A 43 -32.69 18.33 -1.64
N LYS A 44 -32.44 17.65 -0.52
CA LYS A 44 -32.81 18.13 0.81
C LYS A 44 -31.79 19.19 1.24
N PRO A 45 -32.22 20.28 1.91
CA PRO A 45 -31.27 21.21 2.52
C PRO A 45 -30.39 20.45 3.52
N TYR A 46 -29.10 20.78 3.57
CA TYR A 46 -28.15 20.14 4.48
C TYR A 46 -28.57 20.34 5.94
N ASP A 47 -28.65 19.24 6.68
CA ASP A 47 -28.84 19.25 8.14
C ASP A 47 -27.48 19.45 8.81
N VAL A 48 -27.45 20.06 10.01
CA VAL A 48 -26.24 20.12 10.87
C VAL A 48 -25.66 18.71 11.06
N ARG A 49 -26.51 17.68 11.07
CA ARG A 49 -26.11 16.28 11.08
C ARG A 49 -25.25 15.88 9.87
N ASP A 50 -25.57 16.34 8.67
CA ASP A 50 -24.82 16.01 7.45
C ASP A 50 -23.41 16.61 7.52
N VAL A 51 -23.28 17.82 8.08
CA VAL A 51 -22.00 18.49 8.30
C VAL A 51 -21.14 17.72 9.31
N LEU A 52 -21.74 17.32 10.44
CA LEU A 52 -21.05 16.55 11.47
C LEU A 52 -20.63 15.17 10.95
N GLU A 53 -21.49 14.50 10.18
CA GLU A 53 -21.18 13.19 9.62
C GLU A 53 -20.06 13.29 8.58
N GLN A 54 -20.10 14.28 7.67
CA GLN A 54 -19.04 14.52 6.69
C GLN A 54 -17.70 14.81 7.37
N TYR A 55 -17.70 15.66 8.42
CA TYR A 55 -16.51 15.94 9.20
C TYR A 55 -15.98 14.66 9.85
N SER A 56 -16.83 13.86 10.51
CA SER A 56 -16.42 12.62 11.17
C SER A 56 -15.75 11.63 10.19
N GLN A 57 -16.29 11.49 8.98
CA GLN A 57 -15.74 10.62 7.94
C GLN A 57 -14.42 11.17 7.38
N GLY A 58 -14.34 12.49 7.16
CA GLY A 58 -13.11 13.15 6.75
C GLY A 58 -11.99 12.96 7.77
N HIS A 59 -12.29 13.15 9.05
CA HIS A 59 -11.36 12.93 10.15
C HIS A 59 -10.87 11.50 10.24
N LEU A 60 -11.78 10.52 10.14
CA LEU A 60 -11.42 9.11 10.15
C LEU A 60 -10.53 8.74 8.96
N ASN A 61 -10.88 9.19 7.75
CA ASN A 61 -10.10 8.94 6.54
C ASN A 61 -8.68 9.51 6.65
N MET A 62 -8.55 10.75 7.15
CA MET A 62 -7.24 11.35 7.41
C MET A 62 -6.44 10.54 8.43
N MET A 63 -7.06 10.13 9.54
CA MET A 63 -6.39 9.37 10.61
C MET A 63 -5.88 8.01 10.12
N VAL A 64 -6.68 7.28 9.33
CA VAL A 64 -6.25 5.99 8.74
C VAL A 64 -5.04 6.19 7.83
N ARG A 65 -5.05 7.25 7.02
CA ARG A 65 -3.93 7.61 6.14
C ARG A 65 -2.66 7.94 6.93
N ILE A 66 -2.78 8.73 8.00
CA ILE A 66 -1.66 9.06 8.90
C ILE A 66 -1.11 7.77 9.54
N LYS A 67 -1.97 6.88 10.04
CA LYS A 67 -1.54 5.60 10.63
C LYS A 67 -0.80 4.70 9.64
N GLU A 68 -1.25 4.64 8.39
CA GLU A 68 -0.56 3.85 7.36
C GLU A 68 0.81 4.46 7.01
N LEU A 69 0.91 5.80 6.94
CA LEU A 69 2.20 6.48 6.77
C LEU A 69 3.14 6.22 7.94
N GLN A 70 2.66 6.33 9.18
CA GLN A 70 3.42 6.00 10.39
C GLN A 70 3.89 4.54 10.35
N ARG A 71 3.01 3.59 10.02
CA ARG A 71 3.37 2.17 9.93
C ARG A 71 4.48 1.91 8.90
N ARG A 72 4.43 2.56 7.74
CA ARG A 72 5.47 2.45 6.70
C ARG A 72 6.79 3.06 7.15
N LEU A 73 6.75 4.21 7.82
CA LEU A 73 7.92 4.86 8.39
C LEU A 73 8.57 3.99 9.47
N ASP A 74 7.78 3.48 10.42
CA ASP A 74 8.26 2.58 11.48
C ASP A 74 8.91 1.32 10.92
N GLN A 75 8.37 0.78 9.82
CA GLN A 75 8.94 -0.38 9.13
C GLN A 75 10.26 -0.06 8.41
N THR A 76 10.38 1.14 7.84
CA THR A 76 11.52 1.53 6.98
C THR A 76 12.67 2.10 7.78
N LEU A 77 12.37 3.00 8.72
CA LEU A 77 13.34 3.75 9.51
C LEU A 77 13.53 3.15 10.90
N GLY A 78 12.54 2.41 11.41
CA GLY A 78 12.50 2.01 12.81
C GLY A 78 11.72 3.01 13.64
N LYS A 79 11.30 2.59 14.84
CA LYS A 79 10.63 3.52 15.77
C LYS A 79 11.63 4.57 16.27
N PRO A 80 11.26 5.85 16.31
CA PRO A 80 12.13 6.90 16.85
C PRO A 80 12.55 6.54 18.28
N GLY A 81 13.87 6.47 18.52
CA GLY A 81 14.46 6.09 19.81
C GLY A 81 14.85 4.61 19.96
N GLN A 82 14.47 3.73 19.02
CA GLN A 82 14.78 2.29 19.11
C GLN A 82 16.12 1.90 18.45
N ASP A 83 16.67 2.77 17.60
CA ASP A 83 17.95 2.56 16.91
C ASP A 83 19.17 2.49 17.85
N ARG A 84 19.03 2.88 19.12
CA ARG A 84 20.16 2.87 20.08
C ARG A 84 20.15 1.70 21.06
N THR A 85 19.09 0.88 21.11
CA THR A 85 18.92 -0.11 22.19
C THR A 85 18.60 -1.53 21.74
N SER A 86 18.31 -1.79 20.45
CA SER A 86 17.95 -3.16 20.03
C SER A 86 19.18 -4.04 19.78
N LYS A 87 19.77 -4.57 20.86
CA LYS A 87 20.54 -5.82 20.86
C LYS A 87 19.58 -7.01 20.97
N ASN A 88 18.60 -7.15 20.08
CA ASN A 88 17.79 -8.38 20.01
C ASN A 88 18.24 -9.24 18.81
N PRO A 89 18.79 -10.45 19.04
CA PRO A 89 19.27 -11.33 17.98
C PRO A 89 18.15 -12.12 17.26
N THR A 90 16.88 -11.92 17.61
CA THR A 90 15.73 -12.70 17.12
C THR A 90 14.71 -11.88 16.33
N GLY A 91 15.20 -11.01 15.45
CA GLY A 91 14.35 -10.26 14.52
C GLY A 91 14.99 -8.93 14.16
N ALA A 92 16.14 -8.97 13.50
CA ALA A 92 16.83 -7.77 13.04
C ALA A 92 15.87 -6.96 12.17
N SER A 93 15.36 -5.85 12.69
CA SER A 93 14.66 -4.87 11.89
C SER A 93 15.64 -4.42 10.81
N SER A 94 15.41 -4.82 9.56
CA SER A 94 16.20 -4.42 8.38
C SER A 94 15.88 -2.96 8.02
N THR A 95 15.83 -2.10 9.02
CA THR A 95 15.59 -0.67 8.85
C THR A 95 16.83 -0.04 8.21
N ILE A 96 16.61 1.06 7.51
CA ILE A 96 17.70 1.83 6.91
C ILE A 96 18.66 2.30 8.01
N GLY A 97 18.16 2.71 9.18
CA GLY A 97 18.96 3.11 10.34
C GLY A 97 19.89 2.00 10.84
N ALA A 98 19.37 0.80 11.06
CA ALA A 98 20.17 -0.35 11.52
C ALA A 98 21.24 -0.76 10.49
N ARG A 99 20.91 -0.69 9.20
CA ARG A 99 21.86 -0.98 8.12
C ARG A 99 22.96 0.08 8.01
N LEU A 100 22.60 1.36 8.12
CA LEU A 100 23.54 2.48 8.09
C LEU A 100 24.52 2.41 9.26
N SER A 101 24.02 2.18 10.48
CA SER A 101 24.89 2.05 11.66
C SER A 101 25.91 0.90 11.54
N ARG A 102 25.53 -0.22 10.92
CA ARG A 102 26.48 -1.32 10.64
C ARG A 102 27.57 -0.89 9.67
N ILE A 103 27.21 -0.16 8.61
CA ILE A 103 28.15 0.35 7.61
C ILE A 103 29.09 1.37 8.25
N GLU A 104 28.57 2.33 9.03
CA GLU A 104 29.37 3.33 9.75
C GLU A 104 30.41 2.67 10.66
N ASN A 105 30.00 1.65 11.43
CA ASN A 105 30.91 0.90 12.29
C ASN A 105 31.98 0.14 11.48
N GLN A 106 31.60 -0.49 10.36
CA GLN A 106 32.54 -1.20 9.50
C GLN A 106 33.57 -0.26 8.87
N VAL A 107 33.13 0.89 8.36
CA VAL A 107 34.01 1.92 7.79
C VAL A 107 34.95 2.48 8.86
N ARG A 108 34.46 2.72 10.08
CA ARG A 108 35.28 3.17 11.21
C ARG A 108 36.37 2.15 11.55
N MET A 109 36.05 0.86 11.56
CA MET A 109 37.02 -0.20 11.80
C MET A 109 38.06 -0.29 10.68
N MET A 110 37.64 -0.20 9.42
CA MET A 110 38.57 -0.15 8.28
C MET A 110 39.53 1.04 8.38
N TRP A 111 39.02 2.20 8.80
CA TRP A 111 39.84 3.40 8.97
C TRP A 111 40.90 3.23 10.07
N ILE A 112 40.52 2.70 11.23
CA ILE A 112 41.47 2.42 12.33
C ILE A 112 42.55 1.41 11.89
N LEU A 113 42.16 0.35 11.19
CA LEU A 113 43.10 -0.66 10.69
C LEU A 113 44.04 -0.07 9.63
N ALA A 114 43.54 0.81 8.76
CA ALA A 114 44.36 1.51 7.77
C ALA A 114 45.38 2.44 8.45
N GLU A 115 44.99 3.15 9.52
CA GLU A 115 45.88 4.00 10.29
C GLU A 115 46.96 3.18 11.04
N GLU A 116 46.57 2.06 11.65
CA GLU A 116 47.52 1.17 12.33
C GLU A 116 48.52 0.53 11.35
N THR A 117 48.04 0.07 10.18
CA THR A 117 48.92 -0.49 9.14
C THR A 117 49.87 0.55 8.55
N PHE A 118 49.40 1.79 8.34
CA PHE A 118 50.26 2.90 7.94
C PHE A 118 51.30 3.20 9.01
N ARG A 119 50.89 3.34 10.27
CA ARG A 119 51.78 3.62 11.40
C ARG A 119 52.87 2.57 11.56
N LEU A 120 52.55 1.29 11.39
CA LEU A 120 53.53 0.18 11.46
C LEU A 120 54.49 0.18 10.26
N SER A 121 54.05 0.64 9.09
CA SER A 121 54.89 0.68 7.88
C SER A 121 55.92 1.81 7.88
N PHE A 122 55.71 2.87 8.68
CA PHE A 122 56.57 4.06 8.74
C PHE A 122 57.29 4.26 10.09
N ASN A 123 57.14 3.34 11.06
CA ASN A 123 57.88 3.33 12.33
C ASN A 123 59.03 2.28 12.36
N VAL A 124 59.64 2.02 11.21
CA VAL A 124 60.97 1.38 11.10
C VAL A 124 61.95 2.47 10.71
#